data_AF-A0A535VTN3-F1
#
_entry.id   AF-A0A535VTN3-F1
#
_cell.length_a   1.000
_cell.length_b   1.000
_cell.length_c   1.000
_cell.angle_alpha   90.00
_cell.angle_beta   90.00
_cell.angle_gamma   90.00
#
_symmetry.space_group_name_H-M   'P 1'
#
loop_
_entity.id
_entity.type
_entity.pdbx_description
1 polymer ?
#
loop_
_entity_poly.entity_id
_entity_poly.type
_entity_poly.pdbx_seq_one_letter_code
_entity_poly.pdbx_strand_id
1 'polypeptide(L)'
;MATHSLHPAPVSVAPWRDRTATVLMLLAAVGACVAFVSSISTVAAAGPATQVVEIWRMYGFIVFTGLYVLLAFWPRRYPGVWELAILDKAALGVTGLVLLGRGVGDAQTILLFDGSLAVITLMAYLLAKGYTGWAQLQRLQRLHAASPLPRTNTLQYASDDKRETRHYDKNI
;
A
#
# COMPACT_ATOMS: atom_id res chain seq x y z
N MET A 1 9.62 35.09 -24.35
CA MET A 1 8.55 34.54 -23.49
C MET A 1 8.71 33.02 -23.50
N ALA A 2 9.52 32.47 -22.58
CA ALA A 2 9.89 31.06 -22.58
C ALA A 2 8.90 30.27 -21.72
N THR A 3 8.19 29.33 -22.33
CA THR A 3 7.34 28.35 -21.67
C THR A 3 8.23 27.38 -20.89
N HIS A 4 8.45 27.68 -19.61
CA HIS A 4 9.14 26.78 -18.68
C HIS A 4 8.28 25.52 -18.53
N SER A 5 8.56 24.51 -19.34
CA SER A 5 7.92 23.19 -19.26
C SER A 5 8.21 22.61 -17.88
N LEU A 6 7.20 22.64 -17.02
CA LEU A 6 7.18 21.99 -15.71
C LEU A 6 7.07 20.48 -15.90
N HIS A 7 7.98 19.86 -16.66
CA HIS A 7 8.05 18.41 -16.70
C HIS A 7 8.93 17.96 -15.53
N PRO A 8 8.37 17.36 -14.47
CA PRO A 8 9.17 16.91 -13.35
C PRO A 8 10.16 15.85 -13.83
N ALA A 9 11.45 16.06 -13.56
CA ALA A 9 12.45 15.02 -13.74
C ALA A 9 12.03 13.80 -12.92
N PRO A 10 11.90 12.60 -13.52
CA PRO A 10 11.61 11.38 -12.77
C PRO A 10 12.71 11.21 -11.71
N VAL A 11 12.32 10.80 -10.50
CA VAL A 11 13.29 10.52 -9.43
C VAL A 11 14.24 9.43 -9.95
N SER A 12 15.47 9.82 -10.29
CA SER A 12 16.43 8.86 -10.82
C SER A 12 16.92 7.96 -9.69
N VAL A 13 16.67 6.68 -9.88
CA VAL A 13 17.16 5.59 -9.05
C VAL A 13 17.99 4.70 -9.96
N ALA A 14 19.10 4.22 -9.44
CA ALA A 14 19.93 3.31 -10.21
C ALA A 14 19.13 2.04 -10.52
N PRO A 15 19.07 1.58 -11.79
CA PRO A 15 18.20 0.49 -12.21
C PRO A 15 18.51 -0.84 -11.50
N TRP A 16 19.73 -1.01 -10.99
CA TRP A 16 20.09 -2.20 -10.20
C TRP A 16 19.37 -2.23 -8.85
N ARG A 17 19.13 -1.09 -8.20
CA ARG A 17 18.42 -1.03 -6.91
C ARG A 17 16.98 -1.47 -7.06
N ASP A 18 16.33 -1.01 -8.13
CA ASP A 18 14.96 -1.39 -8.46
C ASP A 18 14.89 -2.89 -8.78
N ARG A 19 15.84 -3.41 -9.57
CA ARG A 19 15.92 -4.86 -9.86
C ARG A 19 16.12 -5.69 -8.59
N THR A 20 17.02 -5.31 -7.70
CA THR A 20 17.25 -6.02 -6.45
C THR A 20 16.01 -5.98 -5.56
N ALA A 21 15.35 -4.83 -5.42
CA ALA A 21 14.09 -4.73 -4.68
C ALA A 21 13.00 -5.61 -5.30
N THR A 22 12.84 -5.61 -6.63
CA THR A 22 11.90 -6.49 -7.33
C THR A 22 12.20 -7.96 -7.06
N VAL A 23 13.46 -8.39 -7.14
CA VAL A 23 13.85 -9.78 -6.86
C VAL A 23 13.55 -10.15 -5.41
N LEU A 24 13.91 -9.29 -4.45
CA LEU A 24 13.60 -9.52 -3.03
C LEU A 24 12.09 -9.66 -2.80
N MET A 25 11.29 -8.81 -3.44
CA MET A 25 9.84 -8.88 -3.30
C MET A 25 9.22 -10.10 -3.99
N LEU A 26 9.75 -10.53 -5.13
CA LEU A 26 9.32 -11.77 -5.77
C LEU A 26 9.69 -12.99 -4.95
N LEU A 27 10.88 -13.02 -4.34
CA LEU A 27 11.25 -14.09 -3.41
C LEU A 27 10.32 -14.14 -2.20
N ALA A 28 9.98 -12.97 -1.62
CA ALA A 28 9.00 -12.89 -0.54
C ALA A 28 7.60 -13.34 -0.99
N ALA A 29 7.18 -12.99 -2.21
CA ALA A 29 5.91 -13.43 -2.78
C ALA A 29 5.86 -14.95 -2.96
N VAL A 30 6.94 -15.55 -3.48
CA VAL A 30 7.05 -17.02 -3.61
C VAL A 30 6.99 -17.68 -2.23
N GLY A 31 7.72 -17.16 -1.25
CA GLY A 31 7.67 -17.67 0.13
C GLY A 31 6.26 -17.62 0.73
N ALA A 32 5.56 -16.49 0.57
CA ALA A 32 4.18 -16.35 1.02
C ALA A 32 3.21 -17.29 0.27
N CYS A 33 3.42 -17.52 -1.03
CA CYS A 33 2.61 -18.44 -1.83
C CYS A 33 2.81 -19.89 -1.39
N VAL A 34 4.06 -20.30 -1.14
CA VAL A 34 4.36 -21.63 -0.58
C VAL A 34 3.69 -21.80 0.78
N ALA A 35 3.79 -20.80 1.67
CA ALA A 35 3.12 -20.83 2.97
C ALA A 35 1.59 -20.94 2.85
N PHE A 36 0.98 -20.24 1.89
CA PHE A 36 -0.44 -20.37 1.58
C PHE A 36 -0.80 -21.81 1.19
N VAL A 37 -0.09 -22.39 0.22
CA VAL A 37 -0.35 -23.78 -0.23
C VAL A 37 -0.15 -24.77 0.91
N SER A 38 0.91 -24.62 1.71
CA SER A 38 1.17 -25.46 2.88
C SER A 38 0.11 -25.32 3.96
N SER A 39 -0.49 -24.13 4.14
CA SER A 39 -1.50 -23.90 5.16
C SER A 39 -2.85 -24.58 4.87
N ILE A 40 -3.11 -25.01 3.63
CA ILE A 40 -4.34 -25.72 3.27
C ILE A 40 -4.43 -27.05 4.06
N SER A 41 -3.32 -27.80 4.15
CA SER A 41 -3.29 -29.05 4.93
C SER A 41 -3.38 -28.78 6.43
N THR A 42 -2.77 -27.69 6.91
CA THR A 42 -2.87 -27.25 8.32
C THR A 42 -4.32 -26.93 8.70
N VAL A 43 -5.04 -26.20 7.85
CA VAL A 43 -6.47 -25.87 8.07
C VAL A 43 -7.33 -27.13 8.08
N ALA A 44 -7.06 -28.07 7.17
CA ALA A 44 -7.81 -29.32 7.08
C ALA A 44 -7.59 -30.23 8.31
N ALA A 45 -6.39 -30.19 8.90
CA ALA A 45 -6.04 -30.95 10.09
C ALA A 45 -6.39 -30.23 11.42
N ALA A 46 -6.73 -28.94 11.37
CA ALA A 46 -7.01 -28.14 12.56
C ALA A 46 -8.32 -28.58 13.24
N GLY A 47 -8.28 -28.66 14.57
CA GLY A 47 -9.48 -28.89 15.37
C GLY A 47 -10.42 -27.68 15.39
N PRO A 48 -11.71 -27.83 15.76
CA PRO A 48 -12.70 -26.75 15.72
C PRO A 48 -12.30 -25.49 16.51
N ALA A 49 -11.50 -25.65 17.57
CA ALA A 49 -11.05 -24.54 18.41
C ALA A 49 -10.02 -23.60 17.71
N THR A 50 -9.23 -24.11 16.77
CA THR A 50 -8.17 -23.36 16.09
C THR A 50 -8.43 -23.14 14.60
N GLN A 51 -9.42 -23.83 14.03
CA GLN A 51 -9.71 -23.81 12.60
C GLN A 51 -9.93 -22.39 12.04
N VAL A 52 -10.65 -21.54 12.77
CA VAL A 52 -10.86 -20.13 12.36
C VAL A 52 -9.54 -19.35 12.28
N VAL A 53 -8.64 -19.57 13.24
CA VAL A 53 -7.32 -18.91 13.28
C VAL A 53 -6.45 -19.37 12.10
N GLU A 54 -6.46 -20.67 11.81
CA GLU A 54 -5.71 -21.23 10.68
C GLU A 54 -6.24 -20.74 9.33
N ILE A 55 -7.58 -20.64 9.17
CA ILE A 55 -8.21 -20.07 7.98
C ILE A 55 -7.81 -18.60 7.80
N TRP A 56 -7.86 -17.82 8.89
CA TRP A 56 -7.45 -16.42 8.86
C TRP A 56 -5.98 -16.27 8.45
N ARG A 57 -5.10 -17.12 8.99
CA ARG A 57 -3.68 -17.16 8.64
C ARG A 57 -3.46 -17.52 7.16
N MET A 58 -4.16 -18.54 6.66
CA MET A 58 -4.12 -18.94 5.24
C MET A 58 -4.49 -17.76 4.33
N TYR A 59 -5.59 -17.06 4.63
CA TYR A 59 -5.96 -15.88 3.84
C TYR A 59 -4.95 -14.74 3.95
N GLY A 60 -4.31 -14.57 5.12
CA GLY A 60 -3.19 -13.65 5.27
C GLY A 60 -2.05 -13.93 4.29
N PHE A 61 -1.64 -15.19 4.12
CA PHE A 61 -0.56 -15.56 3.20
C PHE A 61 -0.86 -15.21 1.74
N ILE A 62 -2.07 -15.48 1.24
CA ILE A 62 -2.42 -15.15 -0.15
C ILE A 62 -2.53 -13.63 -0.38
N VAL A 63 -3.03 -12.89 0.60
CA VAL A 63 -3.07 -11.43 0.55
C VAL A 63 -1.64 -10.86 0.49
N PHE A 64 -0.74 -11.33 1.36
CA PHE A 64 0.67 -10.89 1.33
C PHE A 64 1.40 -11.28 0.06
N THR A 65 1.08 -12.44 -0.52
CA THR A 65 1.58 -12.84 -1.84
C THR A 65 1.22 -11.78 -2.88
N GLY A 66 -0.05 -11.36 -2.94
CA GLY A 66 -0.52 -10.31 -3.83
C GLY A 66 0.14 -8.94 -3.56
N LEU A 67 0.27 -8.56 -2.29
CA LEU A 67 0.93 -7.30 -1.92
C LEU A 67 2.40 -7.28 -2.34
N TYR A 68 3.14 -8.37 -2.13
CA TYR A 68 4.53 -8.46 -2.53
C TYR A 68 4.72 -8.43 -4.04
N VAL A 69 3.83 -9.08 -4.81
CA VAL A 69 3.78 -8.94 -6.27
C VAL A 69 3.52 -7.49 -6.69
N LEU A 70 2.55 -6.83 -6.05
CA LEU A 70 2.22 -5.43 -6.34
C LEU A 70 3.41 -4.51 -6.07
N LEU A 71 4.10 -4.70 -4.95
CA LEU A 71 5.30 -3.95 -4.57
C LEU A 71 6.50 -4.24 -5.47
N ALA A 72 6.61 -5.46 -6.01
CA ALA A 72 7.68 -5.84 -6.93
C ALA A 72 7.59 -5.08 -8.27
N PHE A 73 6.38 -4.91 -8.81
CA PHE A 73 6.14 -4.30 -10.12
C PHE A 73 5.81 -2.80 -10.05
N TRP A 74 5.16 -2.34 -8.97
CA TRP A 74 4.76 -0.94 -8.79
C TRP A 74 5.23 -0.36 -7.44
N PRO A 75 6.54 -0.36 -7.15
CA PRO A 75 7.08 -0.01 -5.84
C PRO A 75 6.79 1.43 -5.39
N ARG A 76 6.40 2.35 -6.28
CA ARG A 76 6.17 3.77 -5.94
C ARG A 76 4.73 4.23 -6.17
N ARG A 77 3.87 3.36 -6.70
CA ARG A 77 2.51 3.73 -7.14
C ARG A 77 1.53 3.81 -5.97
N TYR A 78 1.75 3.01 -4.93
CA TYR A 78 0.82 2.86 -3.80
C TYR A 78 1.50 3.31 -2.50
N PRO A 79 1.48 4.60 -2.16
CA PRO A 79 1.97 5.08 -0.87
C PRO A 79 1.18 4.41 0.26
N GLY A 80 1.87 3.99 1.33
CA GLY A 80 1.27 3.33 2.50
C GLY A 80 1.28 1.81 2.45
N VAL A 81 1.31 1.19 1.27
CA VAL A 81 1.31 -0.29 1.17
C VAL A 81 2.61 -0.88 1.74
N TRP A 82 3.74 -0.22 1.49
CA TRP A 82 5.02 -0.61 2.06
C TRP A 82 5.00 -0.53 3.59
N GLU A 83 4.56 0.60 4.12
CA GLU A 83 4.57 0.88 5.55
C GLU A 83 3.63 -0.07 6.30
N LEU A 84 2.46 -0.38 5.73
CA LEU A 84 1.53 -1.36 6.30
C LEU A 84 2.11 -2.78 6.29
N ALA A 85 2.71 -3.21 5.18
CA ALA A 85 3.31 -4.54 5.09
C ALA A 85 4.49 -4.72 6.07
N ILE A 86 5.33 -3.68 6.21
CA ILE A 86 6.44 -3.69 7.16
C ILE A 86 5.90 -3.70 8.60
N LEU A 87 4.89 -2.88 8.90
CA LEU A 87 4.31 -2.79 10.24
C LEU A 87 3.72 -4.13 10.68
N ASP A 88 2.93 -4.78 9.83
CA ASP A 88 2.33 -6.08 10.13
C ASP A 88 3.40 -7.15 10.43
N LYS A 89 4.40 -7.28 9.55
CA LYS A 89 5.46 -8.28 9.71
C LYS A 89 6.37 -7.98 10.90
N ALA A 90 6.68 -6.71 11.14
CA ALA A 90 7.45 -6.31 12.32
C ALA A 90 6.67 -6.58 13.61
N ALA A 91 5.36 -6.30 13.64
CA ALA A 91 4.51 -6.60 14.80
C ALA A 91 4.45 -8.10 15.09
N LEU A 92 4.30 -8.94 14.07
CA LEU A 92 4.35 -10.40 14.22
C LEU A 92 5.73 -10.88 14.68
N GLY A 93 6.82 -10.35 14.11
CA GLY A 93 8.19 -10.67 14.53
C GLY A 93 8.46 -10.29 15.99
N VAL A 94 8.09 -9.08 16.42
CA VAL A 94 8.22 -8.64 17.82
C VAL A 94 7.35 -9.49 18.75
N THR A 95 6.13 -9.82 18.33
CA THR A 95 5.25 -10.71 19.10
C THR A 95 5.88 -12.10 19.26
N GLY A 96 6.45 -12.66 18.18
CA GLY A 96 7.19 -13.93 18.21
C GLY A 96 8.36 -13.88 19.19
N LEU A 97 9.13 -12.78 19.21
CA LEU A 97 10.23 -12.59 20.17
C LEU A 97 9.74 -12.59 21.62
N VAL A 98 8.65 -11.85 21.90
CA VAL A 98 8.06 -11.80 23.25
C VAL A 98 7.53 -13.17 23.68
N LEU A 99 6.87 -13.90 22.77
CA LEU A 99 6.32 -15.23 23.04
C LEU A 99 7.42 -16.30 23.21
N LEU A 100 8.53 -16.16 22.49
CA LEU A 100 9.70 -17.03 22.63
C LEU A 100 10.28 -16.93 24.05
N GLY A 101 10.39 -15.70 24.58
CA GLY A 101 10.80 -15.47 25.97
C GLY A 101 9.85 -16.05 27.02
N ARG A 102 8.62 -16.40 26.62
CA ARG A 102 7.60 -17.05 27.47
C ARG A 102 7.52 -18.57 27.26
N GLY A 103 8.36 -19.15 26.41
CA GLY A 103 8.38 -20.60 26.14
C GLY A 103 7.16 -21.11 25.39
N VAL A 104 6.44 -20.25 24.66
CA VAL A 104 5.26 -20.65 23.89
C VAL A 104 5.71 -21.44 22.65
N GLY A 105 5.10 -22.60 22.43
CA GLY A 105 5.33 -23.44 21.24
C GLY A 105 5.12 -22.64 19.95
N ASP A 106 5.92 -22.93 18.92
CA ASP A 106 5.92 -22.28 17.60
C ASP A 106 6.26 -20.78 17.56
N ALA A 107 6.56 -20.13 18.69
CA ALA A 107 6.97 -18.72 18.72
C ALA A 107 8.24 -18.46 17.91
N GLN A 108 9.17 -19.43 17.89
CA GLN A 108 10.38 -19.36 17.07
C GLN A 108 10.08 -19.31 15.57
N THR A 109 9.07 -20.06 15.11
CA THR A 109 8.65 -20.09 13.71
C THR A 109 8.13 -18.72 13.28
N ILE A 110 7.24 -18.12 14.07
CA ILE A 110 6.71 -16.77 13.81
C ILE A 110 7.85 -15.74 13.76
N LEU A 111 8.74 -15.77 14.76
CA LEU A 111 9.87 -14.85 14.82
C LEU A 111 10.78 -14.96 13.58
N LEU A 112 11.16 -16.18 13.19
CA LEU A 112 12.07 -16.40 12.08
C LEU A 112 11.44 -15.99 10.74
N PHE A 113 10.21 -16.41 10.47
CA PHE A 113 9.58 -16.16 9.17
C PHE A 113 9.06 -14.72 9.06
N ASP A 114 8.24 -14.23 10.00
CA ASP A 114 7.70 -12.88 9.90
C ASP A 114 8.75 -11.82 10.20
N GLY A 115 9.69 -12.08 11.11
CA GLY A 115 10.82 -11.18 11.37
C GLY A 115 11.76 -11.04 10.17
N SER A 116 12.11 -12.16 9.50
CA SER A 116 12.95 -12.08 8.29
C SER A 116 12.23 -11.40 7.14
N LEU A 117 10.94 -11.65 6.94
CA LEU A 117 10.12 -10.94 5.95
C LEU A 117 10.08 -9.43 6.24
N ALA A 118 9.91 -9.01 7.49
CA ALA A 118 9.94 -7.60 7.85
C ALA A 118 11.27 -6.93 7.44
N VAL A 119 12.40 -7.60 7.68
CA VAL A 119 13.73 -7.10 7.31
C VAL A 119 13.89 -7.05 5.79
N ILE A 120 13.49 -8.11 5.08
CA ILE A 120 13.56 -8.17 3.60
C ILE A 120 12.71 -7.06 2.98
N THR A 121 11.47 -6.89 3.44
CA THR A 121 10.56 -5.85 2.95
C THR A 121 11.09 -4.45 3.27
N LEU A 122 11.66 -4.23 4.46
CA LEU A 122 12.29 -2.96 4.82
C LEU A 122 13.51 -2.65 3.93
N MET A 123 14.36 -3.63 3.65
CA MET A 123 15.49 -3.45 2.74
C MET A 123 15.01 -3.10 1.33
N ALA A 124 14.02 -3.84 0.80
CA ALA A 124 13.43 -3.56 -0.50
C ALA A 124 12.80 -2.15 -0.55
N TYR A 125 12.13 -1.72 0.52
CA TYR A 125 11.59 -0.36 0.66
C TYR A 125 12.67 0.72 0.54
N LEU A 126 13.79 0.55 1.23
CA LEU A 126 14.91 1.49 1.19
C LEU A 126 15.60 1.47 -0.18
N LEU A 127 15.79 0.29 -0.78
CA LEU A 127 16.42 0.15 -2.10
C LEU A 127 15.58 0.82 -3.18
N ALA A 128 14.28 0.53 -3.23
CA ALA A 128 13.32 1.10 -4.19
C ALA A 128 12.94 2.55 -3.88
N LYS A 129 13.38 3.11 -2.75
CA LYS A 129 12.95 4.41 -2.23
C LYS A 129 11.41 4.52 -2.19
N GLY A 130 10.74 3.51 -1.62
CA GLY A 130 9.28 3.45 -1.54
C GLY A 130 8.65 4.70 -0.91
N TYR A 131 9.36 5.34 0.03
CA TYR A 131 8.98 6.61 0.67
C TYR A 131 8.72 7.77 -0.31
N THR A 132 9.27 7.73 -1.53
CA THR A 132 9.01 8.75 -2.56
C THR A 132 7.58 8.78 -3.08
N GLY A 133 6.83 7.68 -2.93
CA GLY A 133 5.40 7.64 -3.29
C GLY A 133 4.58 8.69 -2.53
N TRP A 134 4.90 8.93 -1.25
CA TRP A 134 4.26 9.95 -0.43
C TRP A 134 4.55 11.37 -0.91
N ALA A 135 5.79 11.64 -1.32
CA ALA A 135 6.17 12.96 -1.83
C ALA A 135 5.41 13.31 -3.13
N GLN A 136 5.17 12.32 -3.98
CA GLN A 136 4.37 12.49 -5.19
C GLN A 136 2.91 12.81 -4.87
N LEU A 137 2.30 12.11 -3.90
CA LEU A 137 0.93 12.36 -3.46
C LEU A 137 0.76 13.77 -2.85
N GLN A 138 1.67 14.16 -1.94
CA GLN A 138 1.65 15.50 -1.33
C GLN A 138 1.76 16.61 -2.38
N ARG A 139 2.57 16.40 -3.43
CA ARG A 139 2.70 17.37 -4.52
C ARG A 139 1.40 17.51 -5.31
N LEU A 140 0.73 16.41 -5.63
CA LEU A 140 -0.56 16.45 -6.33
C LEU A 140 -1.63 17.17 -5.50
N GLN A 141 -1.68 16.90 -4.19
CA GLN A 141 -2.59 17.59 -3.28
C GLN A 141 -2.31 19.10 -3.23
N ARG A 142 -1.04 19.51 -3.17
CA ARG A 142 -0.65 20.92 -3.21
C ARG A 142 -1.04 21.60 -4.52
N LEU A 143 -0.88 20.92 -5.66
CA LEU A 143 -1.28 21.46 -6.95
C LEU A 143 -2.80 21.64 -7.04
N HIS A 144 -3.58 20.68 -6.53
CA HIS A 144 -5.03 20.78 -6.46
C HIS A 144 -5.51 21.90 -5.50
N ALA A 145 -4.79 22.11 -4.39
CA ALA A 145 -5.08 23.20 -3.46
C ALA A 145 -4.68 24.58 -3.99
N ALA A 146 -3.61 24.65 -4.80
CA ALA A 146 -3.12 25.90 -5.39
C ALA A 146 -3.86 26.29 -6.68
N SER A 147 -4.51 25.33 -7.36
CA SER A 147 -5.46 25.67 -8.42
C SER A 147 -6.69 26.31 -7.78
N PRO A 148 -7.00 27.60 -8.06
CA PRO A 148 -8.32 28.12 -7.75
C PRO A 148 -9.26 27.31 -8.63
N LEU A 149 -9.94 26.32 -8.05
CA LEU A 149 -11.11 25.78 -8.71
C LEU A 149 -11.94 27.00 -9.12
N PRO A 150 -12.45 27.08 -10.36
CA PRO A 150 -13.61 27.90 -10.59
C PRO A 150 -14.59 27.39 -9.55
N ARG A 151 -14.86 28.18 -8.50
CA ARG A 151 -16.12 28.03 -7.79
C ARG A 151 -17.13 28.31 -8.87
N THR A 152 -17.57 27.26 -9.57
CA THR A 152 -18.86 27.25 -10.21
C THR A 152 -19.79 27.45 -9.03
N ASN A 153 -20.06 28.72 -8.72
CA ASN A 153 -21.22 29.15 -7.96
C ASN A 153 -22.41 28.63 -8.77
N THR A 154 -22.74 27.35 -8.58
CA THR A 154 -24.00 26.76 -9.04
C THR A 154 -25.18 27.56 -8.51
N LEU A 155 -24.99 28.28 -7.39
CA LEU A 155 -25.94 29.27 -6.87
C LEU A 155 -26.00 30.58 -7.67
N GLN A 156 -24.93 30.99 -8.36
CA GLN A 156 -24.93 32.23 -9.15
C GLN A 156 -25.54 32.00 -10.54
N TYR A 157 -25.28 30.84 -11.15
CA TYR A 157 -25.94 30.44 -12.40
C TYR A 157 -27.47 30.26 -12.20
N ALA A 158 -27.90 29.70 -11.07
CA ALA A 158 -29.32 29.57 -10.73
C ALA A 158 -29.99 30.91 -10.34
N SER A 159 -29.23 31.94 -9.99
CA SER A 159 -29.77 33.27 -9.65
C SER A 159 -29.92 34.18 -10.87
N ASP A 160 -29.06 34.04 -11.88
CA ASP A 160 -29.18 34.79 -13.14
C ASP A 160 -30.34 34.28 -14.00
N ASP A 161 -30.54 32.96 -14.05
CA ASP A 161 -31.68 32.34 -14.76
C ASP A 161 -33.05 32.80 -14.18
N LYS A 162 -33.12 33.02 -12.86
CA LYS A 162 -34.32 33.58 -12.20
C LYS A 162 -34.52 35.08 -12.43
N ARG A 163 -33.49 35.82 -12.86
CA ARG A 163 -33.62 37.24 -13.23
C ARG A 163 -34.07 37.42 -14.67
N GLU A 164 -33.60 36.57 -15.59
CA GLU A 164 -33.99 36.62 -17.00
C GLU A 164 -35.47 36.26 -17.21
N THR A 165 -35.94 35.21 -16.55
CA THR A 165 -37.36 34.80 -16.60
C THR A 165 -38.32 35.85 -16.05
N ARG A 166 -37.90 36.61 -15.04
CA ARG A 166 -38.73 37.66 -14.43
C ARG A 166 -38.84 38.94 -15.28
N HIS A 167 -37.95 39.13 -16.26
CA HIS A 167 -38.00 40.29 -17.15
C HIS A 167 -38.93 40.08 -18.35
N TYR A 168 -39.15 38.84 -18.77
CA TYR A 168 -40.07 38.50 -19.86
C TYR A 168 -41.55 38.55 -19.44
N ASP A 169 -41.84 38.28 -18.17
CA ASP A 169 -43.22 38.17 -17.66
C ASP A 169 -43.89 39.52 -17.34
N LYS A 170 -43.25 40.65 -17.69
CA LYS A 170 -43.78 42.01 -17.49
C LYS A 170 -44.20 42.71 -18.78
N ASN A 171 -44.04 42.06 -19.92
CA ASN A 171 -44.30 42.64 -21.24
C ASN A 171 -45.44 41.93 -22.01
N ILE A 172 -46.35 41.26 -21.30
CA ILE A 172 -47.61 40.71 -21.85
C ILE A 172 -48.78 41.26 -21.04
#